data_AF-A0A8J5MQR7-F1
#
_entry.id   AF-A0A8J5MQR7-F1
#
_cell.length_a   1.000
_cell.length_b   1.000
_cell.length_c   1.000
_cell.angle_alpha   90.00
_cell.angle_beta   90.00
_cell.angle_gamma   90.00
#
_symmetry.space_group_name_H-M   'P 1'
#
loop_
_entity.id
_entity.type
_entity.pdbx_description
1 polymer ?
#
loop_
_entity_poly.entity_id
_entity_poly.type
_entity_poly.pdbx_seq_one_letter_code
_entity_poly.pdbx_strand_id
1 'polypeptide(L)'
;MKLLALQDRLSSSSSTSGDHDNTSSNTGSSNTRGPRYELVRPGRYLLKEGELLKLCRREMQPRYFILLSDVLLYTSFVTSGPGGALRLNCELTLEGMKVDTPTAEEFKNEFSVISTSRSFTLQASTAQERDAWIEALREAIEDNASRRSTFMQAKMPLYQQPSTLTLGKQKHQAARVCETCFEILQKDFEHKYEGSSTLEEHPGMRIRRVSSLKAQFKKGVRDSGRNRIRKRIPERLMEVCASDTSSQMCGYLRMMVRRSWRRGWFVLKDRVLYEYRAPQDVCALQSIPVLGYKVEAMERVKEVAEGVDTCLAFQLTHPNQQPLVFHADTPNLAEK
;
A
#
# COMPACT_ATOMS: atom_id res chain seq x y z
N MET A 1 -0.56 4.46 13.34
CA MET A 1 -1.26 3.93 14.53
C MET A 1 -2.73 3.61 14.25
N LYS A 2 -3.57 4.54 13.77
CA LYS A 2 -5.02 4.28 13.52
C LYS A 2 -5.33 3.13 12.55
N LEU A 3 -4.62 3.04 11.42
CA LEU A 3 -4.83 1.95 10.44
C LEU A 3 -4.58 0.55 11.04
N LEU A 4 -3.62 0.42 11.96
CA LEU A 4 -3.34 -0.84 12.67
C LEU A 4 -4.46 -1.20 13.63
N ALA A 5 -5.00 -0.21 14.36
CA ALA A 5 -6.14 -0.44 15.25
C ALA A 5 -7.39 -0.90 14.48
N LEU A 6 -7.62 -0.37 13.28
CA LEU A 6 -8.69 -0.86 12.39
C LEU A 6 -8.44 -2.27 11.87
N GLN A 7 -7.20 -2.59 11.51
CA GLN A 7 -6.80 -3.95 11.11
C GLN A 7 -7.10 -4.95 12.23
N ASP A 8 -6.77 -4.60 13.48
CA ASP A 8 -7.04 -5.45 14.64
C ASP A 8 -8.54 -5.68 14.82
N ARG A 9 -9.35 -4.61 14.75
CA ARG A 9 -10.83 -4.70 14.85
C ARG A 9 -11.45 -5.58 13.76
N LEU A 10 -10.94 -5.53 12.54
CA LEU A 10 -11.37 -6.39 11.41
C LEU A 10 -10.86 -7.84 11.55
N SER A 11 -9.77 -8.07 12.28
CA SER A 11 -9.17 -9.39 12.48
C SER A 11 -9.80 -10.15 13.65
N SER A 12 -10.39 -9.44 14.62
CA SER A 12 -11.03 -10.04 15.81
C SER A 12 -12.40 -10.67 15.54
N SER A 13 -13.04 -10.41 14.39
CA SER A 13 -14.37 -10.97 14.07
C SER A 13 -14.37 -12.46 13.70
N SER A 14 -13.21 -13.11 13.58
CA SER A 14 -13.09 -14.52 13.17
C SER A 14 -13.10 -15.51 14.35
N SER A 15 -13.50 -15.10 15.56
CA SER A 15 -13.28 -15.90 16.78
C SER A 15 -14.45 -15.86 17.76
N THR A 16 -15.68 -16.13 17.33
CA THR A 16 -16.78 -16.49 18.25
C THR A 16 -17.81 -17.41 17.58
N SER A 17 -17.68 -18.71 17.82
CA SER A 17 -18.77 -19.71 17.86
C SER A 17 -18.22 -20.90 18.69
N GLY A 18 -18.84 -21.38 19.76
CA GLY A 18 -20.17 -21.09 20.27
C GLY A 18 -20.36 -21.59 21.69
N ASP A 19 -21.60 -21.46 22.11
CA ASP A 19 -22.15 -21.93 23.37
C ASP A 19 -22.00 -23.45 23.55
N HIS A 20 -22.00 -23.84 24.82
CA HIS A 20 -21.99 -25.20 25.30
C HIS A 20 -23.12 -26.04 24.70
N ASP A 21 -22.78 -27.20 24.12
CA ASP A 21 -23.53 -28.42 24.37
C ASP A 21 -22.61 -29.65 24.29
N ASN A 22 -22.84 -30.52 25.27
CA ASN A 22 -22.09 -31.73 25.57
C ASN A 22 -22.52 -32.86 24.61
N THR A 23 -21.58 -33.57 23.97
CA THR A 23 -21.55 -35.05 23.78
C THR A 23 -20.50 -35.44 22.73
N SER A 24 -19.55 -36.27 23.17
CA SER A 24 -18.75 -37.28 22.45
C SER A 24 -18.78 -37.29 20.91
N SER A 25 -17.65 -37.00 20.27
CA SER A 25 -16.82 -37.99 19.54
C SER A 25 -15.80 -37.32 18.62
N ASN A 26 -14.61 -37.91 18.65
CA ASN A 26 -13.36 -37.44 18.05
C ASN A 26 -13.38 -37.63 16.52
N THR A 27 -13.36 -36.55 15.72
CA THR A 27 -12.77 -36.54 14.37
C THR A 27 -12.19 -35.16 14.05
N GLY A 28 -10.95 -35.15 13.56
CA GLY A 28 -10.14 -33.94 13.36
C GLY A 28 -10.77 -32.95 12.39
N SER A 29 -11.04 -31.74 12.89
CA SER A 29 -11.42 -30.60 12.06
C SER A 29 -10.19 -29.73 11.82
N SER A 30 -9.68 -29.79 10.59
CA SER A 30 -8.73 -28.85 10.03
C SER A 30 -9.26 -27.43 10.23
N ASN A 31 -8.51 -26.62 10.96
CA ASN A 31 -8.84 -25.25 11.33
C ASN A 31 -8.74 -24.33 10.10
N THR A 32 -9.74 -24.33 9.21
CA THR A 32 -9.83 -23.42 8.08
C THR A 32 -10.30 -22.04 8.56
N ARG A 33 -9.36 -21.29 9.13
CA ARG A 33 -9.49 -19.85 9.37
C ARG A 33 -9.81 -19.17 8.04
N GLY A 34 -10.99 -18.56 7.93
CA GLY A 34 -11.39 -17.78 6.75
C GLY A 34 -10.37 -16.65 6.45
N PRO A 35 -10.33 -16.17 5.19
CA PRO A 35 -9.33 -15.20 4.76
C PRO A 35 -9.45 -13.90 5.57
N ARG A 36 -8.37 -13.53 6.26
CA ARG A 36 -8.27 -12.25 6.96
C ARG A 36 -8.20 -11.13 5.93
N TYR A 37 -9.01 -10.10 6.11
CA TYR A 37 -8.92 -8.91 5.27
C TYR A 37 -7.67 -8.10 5.63
N GLU A 38 -6.77 -7.89 4.65
CA GLU A 38 -5.57 -7.10 4.82
C GLU A 38 -5.82 -5.63 4.43
N LEU A 39 -6.01 -4.79 5.45
CA LEU A 39 -6.19 -3.35 5.35
C LEU A 39 -4.85 -2.61 5.14
N VAL A 40 -3.74 -3.14 5.68
CA VAL A 40 -2.42 -2.49 5.61
C VAL A 40 -1.71 -2.90 4.31
N ARG A 41 -1.67 -2.01 3.32
CA ARG A 41 -0.93 -2.23 2.05
C ARG A 41 -0.04 -1.03 1.72
N PRO A 42 1.06 -1.22 0.97
CA PRO A 42 1.89 -0.11 0.50
C PRO A 42 1.06 0.91 -0.29
N GLY A 43 1.23 2.21 0.02
CA GLY A 43 0.50 3.29 -0.65
C GLY A 43 -0.96 3.47 -0.19
N ARG A 44 -1.44 2.64 0.73
CA ARG A 44 -2.77 2.77 1.34
C ARG A 44 -2.69 3.53 2.65
N TYR A 45 -3.54 4.55 2.80
CA TYR A 45 -3.66 5.32 4.02
C TYR A 45 -5.11 5.69 4.30
N LEU A 46 -5.41 5.93 5.58
CA LEU A 46 -6.74 6.30 6.05
C LEU A 46 -7.02 7.77 5.76
N LEU A 47 -8.13 8.05 5.09
CA LEU A 47 -8.61 9.40 4.82
C LEU A 47 -9.71 9.80 5.81
N LYS A 48 -10.72 8.95 5.98
CA LYS A 48 -11.86 9.23 6.86
C LYS A 48 -12.48 7.94 7.37
N GLU A 49 -12.99 7.95 8.60
CA GLU A 49 -13.76 6.84 9.19
C GLU A 49 -14.92 7.41 10.01
N GLY A 50 -16.01 6.66 10.12
CA GLY A 50 -17.17 7.07 10.90
C GLY A 50 -18.42 6.25 10.64
N GLU A 51 -19.46 6.49 11.43
CA GLU A 51 -20.76 5.87 11.27
C GLU A 51 -21.62 6.66 10.30
N LEU A 52 -22.27 5.97 9.38
CA LEU A 52 -23.31 6.52 8.53
C LEU A 52 -24.49 5.57 8.50
N LEU A 53 -25.67 6.11 8.27
CA LEU A 53 -26.85 5.32 8.02
C LEU A 53 -26.86 4.89 6.55
N LYS A 54 -26.91 3.59 6.30
CA LYS A 54 -27.02 3.03 4.95
C LYS A 54 -28.45 2.60 4.68
N LEU A 55 -29.02 3.07 3.58
CA LEU A 55 -30.33 2.60 3.12
C LEU A 55 -30.24 1.10 2.77
N CYS A 56 -31.05 0.31 3.47
CA CYS A 56 -31.17 -1.13 3.33
C CYS A 56 -32.63 -1.47 3.06
N ARG A 57 -32.95 -1.85 1.82
CA ARG A 57 -34.33 -2.01 1.34
C ARG A 57 -35.13 -0.71 1.48
N ARG A 58 -35.77 -0.47 2.62
CA ARG A 58 -36.58 0.73 2.90
C ARG A 58 -36.24 1.39 4.25
N GLU A 59 -35.20 0.91 4.93
CA GLU A 59 -34.81 1.38 6.25
C GLU A 59 -33.36 1.83 6.29
N MET A 60 -33.11 2.92 7.00
CA MET A 60 -31.78 3.41 7.29
C MET A 60 -31.16 2.61 8.44
N GLN A 61 -29.99 2.02 8.20
CA GLN A 61 -29.33 1.11 9.15
C GLN A 61 -27.90 1.58 9.43
N PRO A 62 -27.47 1.68 10.69
CA PRO A 62 -26.13 2.17 11.04
C PRO A 62 -25.05 1.21 10.55
N ARG A 63 -24.03 1.77 9.89
CA ARG A 63 -22.86 1.05 9.39
C ARG A 63 -21.62 1.89 9.59
N TYR A 64 -20.49 1.23 9.86
CA TYR A 64 -19.22 1.91 10.01
C TYR A 64 -18.46 1.89 8.68
N PHE A 65 -18.13 3.08 8.18
CA PHE A 65 -17.45 3.31 6.92
C PHE A 65 -16.00 3.69 7.15
N ILE A 66 -15.13 3.19 6.27
CA ILE A 66 -13.70 3.46 6.29
C ILE A 66 -13.30 3.85 4.86
N LEU A 67 -13.02 5.12 4.65
CA LEU A 67 -12.48 5.65 3.40
C LEU A 67 -10.95 5.62 3.45
N LEU A 68 -10.38 4.84 2.55
CA LEU A 68 -8.95 4.75 2.31
C LEU A 68 -8.61 5.45 1.00
N SER A 69 -7.32 5.66 0.78
CA SER A 69 -6.78 6.30 -0.43
C SER A 69 -7.11 5.60 -1.76
N ASP A 70 -7.56 4.34 -1.75
CA ASP A 70 -7.83 3.55 -2.95
C ASP A 70 -9.19 2.83 -2.93
N VAL A 71 -9.81 2.68 -1.76
CA VAL A 71 -11.05 1.93 -1.55
C VAL A 71 -11.93 2.55 -0.47
N LEU A 72 -13.24 2.35 -0.58
CA LEU A 72 -14.23 2.61 0.47
C LEU A 72 -14.74 1.27 1.01
N LEU A 73 -14.63 1.09 2.32
CA LEU A 73 -15.11 -0.11 3.01
C LEU A 73 -16.35 0.22 3.85
N TYR A 74 -17.27 -0.73 3.96
CA TYR A 74 -18.30 -0.67 5.00
C TYR A 74 -18.41 -1.96 5.79
N THR A 75 -18.69 -1.80 7.08
CA THR A 75 -18.62 -2.86 8.09
C THR A 75 -19.85 -2.84 9.00
N SER A 76 -20.11 -3.97 9.65
CA SER A 76 -21.06 -4.12 10.76
C SER A 76 -20.29 -4.38 12.04
N PHE A 77 -20.78 -3.84 13.14
CA PHE A 77 -20.33 -4.21 14.48
C PHE A 77 -20.75 -5.66 14.77
N VAL A 78 -19.79 -6.48 15.18
CA VAL A 78 -20.02 -7.86 15.66
C VAL A 78 -20.27 -7.84 17.17
N THR A 79 -19.55 -6.98 17.89
CA THR A 79 -19.75 -6.70 19.31
C THR A 79 -20.03 -5.21 19.49
N SER A 80 -21.11 -4.89 20.19
CA SER A 80 -21.50 -3.53 20.55
C SER A 80 -20.60 -3.00 21.68
N GLY A 81 -19.77 -2.00 21.40
CA GLY A 81 -18.92 -1.32 22.39
C GLY A 81 -17.71 -0.60 21.79
N PRO A 82 -17.07 0.33 22.54
CA PRO A 82 -15.82 0.98 22.11
C PRO A 82 -14.73 -0.08 21.90
N GLY A 83 -14.19 -0.17 20.68
CA GLY A 83 -13.20 -1.21 20.31
C GLY A 83 -13.80 -2.54 19.85
N GLY A 84 -15.12 -2.61 19.64
CA GLY A 84 -15.80 -3.79 19.12
C GLY A 84 -15.26 -4.29 17.77
N ALA A 85 -15.34 -5.61 17.57
CA ALA A 85 -14.91 -6.26 16.34
C ALA A 85 -15.79 -5.83 15.17
N LEU A 86 -15.16 -5.57 14.03
CA LEU A 86 -15.83 -5.17 12.80
C LEU A 86 -15.85 -6.33 11.82
N ARG A 87 -17.01 -6.60 11.22
CA ARG A 87 -17.13 -7.51 10.09
C ARG A 87 -17.20 -6.71 8.80
N LEU A 88 -16.22 -6.91 7.92
CA LEU A 88 -16.26 -6.33 6.58
C LEU A 88 -17.46 -6.90 5.81
N ASN A 89 -18.31 -6.01 5.28
CA ASN A 89 -19.43 -6.41 4.45
C ASN A 89 -19.14 -6.19 2.96
N CYS A 90 -18.41 -5.13 2.62
CA CYS A 90 -18.10 -4.82 1.23
C CYS A 90 -16.88 -3.90 1.12
N GLU A 91 -16.14 -4.10 0.03
CA GLU A 91 -15.07 -3.23 -0.45
C GLU A 91 -15.48 -2.67 -1.81
N LEU A 92 -15.42 -1.34 -1.95
CA LEU A 92 -15.67 -0.63 -3.20
C LEU A 92 -14.41 0.11 -3.61
N THR A 93 -13.88 -0.20 -4.79
CA THR A 93 -12.76 0.55 -5.37
C THR A 93 -13.19 1.97 -5.69
N LEU A 94 -12.31 2.95 -5.47
CA LEU A 94 -12.59 4.33 -5.89
C LEU A 94 -12.53 4.53 -7.42
N GLU A 95 -12.06 3.52 -8.17
CA GLU A 95 -12.02 3.56 -9.62
C GLU A 95 -13.43 3.58 -10.23
N GLY A 96 -13.71 4.61 -11.02
CA GLY A 96 -15.03 4.83 -11.64
C GLY A 96 -16.15 5.15 -10.64
N MET A 97 -15.81 5.38 -9.37
CA MET A 97 -16.78 5.76 -8.36
C MET A 97 -17.26 7.20 -8.58
N LYS A 98 -18.54 7.45 -8.32
CA LYS A 98 -19.20 8.75 -8.36
C LYS A 98 -19.98 8.97 -7.08
N VAL A 99 -20.13 10.24 -6.70
CA VAL A 99 -20.91 10.66 -5.53
C VAL A 99 -21.99 11.62 -6.00
N ASP A 100 -23.23 11.26 -5.76
CA ASP A 100 -24.42 12.03 -6.12
C ASP A 100 -25.13 12.57 -4.88
N THR A 101 -25.75 13.73 -5.00
CA THR A 101 -26.44 14.40 -3.90
C THR A 101 -27.87 14.71 -4.33
N PRO A 102 -28.88 14.22 -3.60
CA PRO A 102 -30.27 14.54 -3.91
C PRO A 102 -30.53 16.05 -3.86
N THR A 103 -31.31 16.56 -4.82
CA THR A 103 -31.68 17.99 -4.89
C THR A 103 -32.82 18.37 -3.94
N ALA A 104 -33.60 17.40 -3.46
CA ALA A 104 -34.75 17.65 -2.61
C ALA A 104 -34.36 17.91 -1.15
N GLU A 105 -34.96 18.94 -0.54
CA GLU A 105 -34.70 19.37 0.84
C GLU A 105 -35.00 18.29 1.90
N GLU A 106 -35.92 17.37 1.60
CA GLU A 106 -36.25 16.23 2.46
C GLU A 106 -35.09 15.22 2.60
N PHE A 107 -34.13 15.24 1.67
CA PHE A 107 -32.95 14.37 1.65
C PHE A 107 -31.64 15.14 1.87
N LYS A 108 -31.70 16.30 2.54
CA LYS A 108 -30.54 17.19 2.76
C LYS A 108 -29.39 16.59 3.58
N ASN A 109 -29.57 15.42 4.20
CA ASN A 109 -28.48 14.73 4.89
C ASN A 109 -28.01 13.49 4.11
N GLU A 110 -28.60 13.23 2.94
CA GLU A 110 -28.36 12.04 2.15
C GLU A 110 -27.42 12.30 0.99
N PHE A 111 -26.75 11.24 0.57
CA PHE A 111 -25.93 11.19 -0.64
C PHE A 111 -25.83 9.76 -1.13
N SER A 112 -25.59 9.57 -2.42
CA SER A 112 -25.45 8.24 -3.02
C SER A 112 -24.01 8.01 -3.48
N VAL A 113 -23.47 6.85 -3.11
CA VAL A 113 -22.20 6.35 -3.65
C VAL A 113 -22.51 5.37 -4.76
N ILE A 114 -22.01 5.66 -5.96
CA ILE A 114 -22.24 4.90 -7.17
C ILE A 114 -20.89 4.37 -7.63
N SER A 115 -20.66 3.06 -7.49
CA SER A 115 -19.43 2.41 -7.97
C SER A 115 -19.76 1.39 -9.06
N THR A 116 -18.72 0.85 -9.71
CA THR A 116 -18.86 -0.16 -10.76
C THR A 116 -19.45 -1.48 -10.27
N SER A 117 -19.26 -1.83 -8.99
CA SER A 117 -19.70 -3.09 -8.42
C SER A 117 -20.99 -2.97 -7.60
N ARG A 118 -21.20 -1.84 -6.92
CA ARG A 118 -22.35 -1.64 -6.04
C ARG A 118 -22.64 -0.16 -5.84
N SER A 119 -23.92 0.15 -5.66
CA SER A 119 -24.39 1.50 -5.33
C SER A 119 -25.28 1.47 -4.11
N PHE A 120 -25.25 2.53 -3.31
CA PHE A 120 -26.13 2.69 -2.15
C PHE A 120 -26.31 4.16 -1.78
N THR A 121 -27.42 4.45 -1.11
CA THR A 121 -27.71 5.75 -0.50
C THR A 121 -27.31 5.71 0.98
N LEU A 122 -26.65 6.77 1.41
CA LEU A 122 -26.19 7.00 2.76
C LEU A 122 -26.84 8.25 3.31
N GLN A 123 -27.00 8.30 4.62
CA GLN A 123 -27.46 9.46 5.37
C GLN A 123 -26.48 9.73 6.51
N ALA A 124 -26.02 10.97 6.62
CA ALA A 124 -25.19 11.45 7.72
C ALA A 124 -26.06 12.01 8.85
N SER A 125 -25.47 12.20 10.04
CA SER A 125 -26.19 12.77 11.18
C SER A 125 -26.57 14.24 10.95
N THR A 126 -25.75 14.97 10.18
CA THR A 126 -25.91 16.38 9.86
C THR A 126 -25.52 16.68 8.41
N ALA A 127 -26.02 17.77 7.86
CA ALA A 127 -25.64 18.24 6.53
C ALA A 127 -24.13 18.55 6.45
N GLN A 128 -23.54 19.08 7.53
CA GLN A 128 -22.10 19.33 7.62
C GLN A 128 -21.30 18.03 7.55
N GLU A 129 -21.73 16.99 8.26
CA GLU A 129 -21.07 15.69 8.19
C GLU A 129 -21.23 15.07 6.79
N ARG A 130 -22.42 15.17 6.19
CA ARG A 130 -22.67 14.75 4.80
C ARG A 130 -21.67 15.42 3.85
N ASP A 131 -21.54 16.74 3.93
CA ASP A 131 -20.67 17.52 3.04
C ASP A 131 -19.21 17.14 3.24
N ALA A 132 -18.77 16.97 4.49
CA ALA A 132 -17.41 16.50 4.80
C ALA A 132 -17.13 15.07 4.28
N TRP A 133 -18.14 14.19 4.21
CA TRP A 133 -17.99 12.87 3.58
C TRP A 133 -17.96 12.96 2.06
N ILE A 134 -18.81 13.78 1.45
CA ILE A 134 -18.84 14.00 0.00
C ILE A 134 -17.50 14.58 -0.48
N GLU A 135 -17.00 15.61 0.20
CA GLU A 135 -15.73 16.26 -0.11
C GLU A 135 -14.58 15.25 -0.02
N ALA A 136 -14.45 14.55 1.12
CA ALA A 136 -13.42 13.53 1.29
C ALA A 136 -13.49 12.43 0.23
N LEU A 137 -14.68 11.98 -0.17
CA LEU A 137 -14.84 11.00 -1.24
C LEU A 137 -14.42 11.55 -2.60
N ARG A 138 -14.85 12.77 -2.95
CA ARG A 138 -14.50 13.40 -4.23
C ARG A 138 -13.00 13.62 -4.35
N GLU A 139 -12.37 14.17 -3.31
CA GLU A 139 -10.92 14.32 -3.25
C GLU A 139 -10.20 12.97 -3.35
N ALA A 140 -10.68 11.95 -2.62
CA ALA A 140 -10.08 10.61 -2.68
C ALA A 140 -10.17 9.99 -4.08
N ILE A 141 -11.32 10.15 -4.75
CA ILE A 141 -11.55 9.64 -6.10
C ILE A 141 -10.64 10.36 -7.10
N GLU A 142 -10.57 11.69 -7.03
CA GLU A 142 -9.72 12.51 -7.91
C GLU A 142 -8.23 12.24 -7.67
N ASP A 143 -7.79 12.20 -6.41
CA ASP A 143 -6.40 11.87 -6.06
C ASP A 143 -6.03 10.45 -6.49
N ASN A 144 -6.93 9.47 -6.28
CA ASN A 144 -6.72 8.11 -6.79
C ASN A 144 -6.68 8.08 -8.32
N ALA A 145 -7.55 8.83 -9.00
CA ALA A 145 -7.55 8.94 -10.46
C ALA A 145 -6.28 9.63 -10.98
N SER A 146 -5.81 10.69 -10.34
CA SER A 146 -4.61 11.43 -10.73
C SER A 146 -3.37 10.54 -10.59
N ARG A 147 -3.20 9.86 -9.44
CA ARG A 147 -2.13 8.89 -9.19
C ARG A 147 -2.15 7.72 -10.17
N ARG A 148 -3.33 7.34 -10.68
CA ARG A 148 -3.49 6.32 -11.74
C ARG A 148 -3.31 6.89 -13.14
N SER A 149 -3.66 8.14 -13.39
CA SER A 149 -3.52 8.79 -14.69
C SER A 149 -2.05 9.07 -15.03
N THR A 150 -1.22 9.40 -14.04
CA THR A 150 0.24 9.44 -14.19
C THR A 150 0.83 8.09 -14.61
N PHE A 151 0.09 7.00 -14.41
CA PHE A 151 0.44 5.66 -14.86
C PHE A 151 -0.12 5.34 -16.27
N MET A 152 -1.30 5.85 -16.64
CA MET A 152 -1.93 5.63 -17.95
C MET A 152 -1.54 6.63 -19.05
N GLN A 153 -1.08 7.84 -18.71
CA GLN A 153 -0.53 8.83 -19.64
C GLN A 153 0.87 8.45 -20.18
N ALA A 154 1.40 7.28 -19.82
CA ALA A 154 2.50 6.66 -20.55
C ALA A 154 2.10 6.18 -21.97
N LYS A 155 0.85 6.41 -22.40
CA LYS A 155 0.49 6.52 -23.81
C LYS A 155 0.26 7.99 -24.17
N MET A 156 1.33 8.68 -24.56
CA MET A 156 1.20 9.94 -25.31
C MET A 156 1.94 9.80 -26.65
N PRO A 157 1.39 10.42 -27.72
CA PRO A 157 1.69 10.10 -29.10
C PRO A 157 3.11 10.51 -29.48
N LEU A 158 3.61 9.84 -30.51
CA LEU A 158 4.80 10.24 -31.27
C LEU A 158 4.80 11.75 -31.54
N TYR A 159 5.94 12.35 -31.20
CA TYR A 159 6.50 13.57 -31.77
C TYR A 159 5.80 14.90 -31.43
N GLN A 160 6.33 15.57 -30.40
CA GLN A 160 6.71 16.98 -30.49
C GLN A 160 7.71 17.32 -29.39
N GLN A 161 8.94 17.64 -29.79
CA GLN A 161 9.92 18.32 -28.94
C GLN A 161 9.42 19.74 -28.63
N PRO A 162 9.54 20.20 -27.38
CA PRO A 162 10.23 21.48 -27.22
C PRO A 162 11.24 21.50 -26.06
N SER A 163 12.43 22.00 -26.43
CA SER A 163 13.29 22.95 -25.70
C SER A 163 13.61 22.71 -24.22
N THR A 164 14.85 22.25 -24.00
CA THR A 164 15.81 22.80 -23.02
C THR A 164 15.24 23.31 -21.69
N LEU A 165 15.10 22.42 -20.72
CA LEU A 165 15.23 22.77 -19.31
C LEU A 165 16.38 21.96 -18.71
N THR A 166 17.55 22.60 -18.60
CA THR A 166 18.68 22.07 -17.85
C THR A 166 18.35 22.10 -16.36
N LEU A 167 17.91 20.97 -15.80
CA LEU A 167 17.83 20.81 -14.35
C LEU A 167 19.20 20.37 -13.82
N GLY A 168 19.81 21.26 -13.03
CA GLY A 168 21.16 21.13 -12.50
C GLY A 168 21.38 19.84 -11.68
N LYS A 169 22.56 19.26 -11.89
CA LYS A 169 23.12 18.21 -11.04
C LYS A 169 23.18 18.71 -9.58
N GLN A 170 22.37 18.19 -8.66
CA GLN A 170 22.73 18.20 -7.25
C GLN A 170 22.36 16.91 -6.52
N LYS A 171 23.38 16.37 -5.87
CA LYS A 171 23.43 15.10 -5.13
C LYS A 171 22.64 15.21 -3.82
N HIS A 172 21.80 14.21 -3.57
CA HIS A 172 21.36 13.72 -2.24
C HIS A 172 20.92 14.77 -1.20
N GLN A 173 19.61 15.03 -1.05
CA GLN A 173 19.08 15.63 0.18
C GLN A 173 17.76 14.99 0.62
N ALA A 174 17.59 14.87 1.94
CA ALA A 174 16.32 14.57 2.59
C ALA A 174 15.27 15.63 2.24
N ALA A 175 14.00 15.25 2.20
CA ALA A 175 12.90 16.11 1.78
C ALA A 175 12.88 17.41 2.62
N ARG A 176 12.95 18.57 1.94
CA ARG A 176 12.70 19.86 2.59
C ARG A 176 11.21 19.95 2.87
N VAL A 177 10.86 19.94 4.14
CA VAL A 177 9.60 20.53 4.58
C VAL A 177 9.70 22.06 4.35
N CYS A 178 8.58 22.75 4.16
CA CYS A 178 8.59 24.21 4.08
C CYS A 178 9.14 24.83 5.38
N GLU A 179 9.58 26.09 5.33
CA GLU A 179 10.19 26.79 6.48
C GLU A 179 9.28 26.75 7.72
N THR A 180 7.97 26.90 7.52
CA THR A 180 6.96 26.78 8.58
C THR A 180 6.96 25.41 9.25
N CYS A 181 7.07 24.33 8.48
CA CYS A 181 7.08 22.97 9.01
C CYS A 181 8.41 22.61 9.69
N PHE A 182 9.51 23.26 9.31
CA PHE A 182 10.81 23.07 9.97
C PHE A 182 10.80 23.65 11.39
N GLU A 183 10.23 24.84 11.58
CA GLU A 183 10.15 25.50 12.89
C GLU A 183 9.31 24.71 13.90
N ILE A 184 8.22 24.10 13.44
CA ILE A 184 7.33 23.25 14.27
C ILE A 184 8.09 22.01 14.75
N LEU A 185 8.77 21.32 13.82
CA LEU A 185 9.56 20.13 14.14
C LEU A 185 10.73 20.42 15.07
N GLN A 186 11.33 21.60 14.95
CA GLN A 186 12.43 22.01 15.83
C GLN A 186 11.94 22.23 17.27
N LYS A 187 10.81 22.91 17.46
CA LYS A 187 10.20 23.14 18.78
C LYS A 187 9.76 21.84 19.45
N ASP A 188 9.16 20.92 18.70
CA ASP A 188 8.75 19.60 19.19
C ASP A 188 9.93 18.75 19.66
N PHE A 189 11.09 18.91 19.02
CA PHE A 189 12.30 18.18 19.39
C PHE A 189 12.95 18.72 20.67
N GLU A 190 13.02 20.05 20.82
CA GLU A 190 13.59 20.71 21.99
C GLU A 190 12.72 20.50 23.24
N HIS A 191 11.39 20.61 23.11
CA HIS A 191 10.46 20.41 24.22
C HIS A 191 10.44 18.98 24.79
N LYS A 192 10.84 17.98 24.00
CA LYS A 192 10.78 16.57 24.40
C LYS A 192 11.99 16.10 25.22
N TYR A 193 13.07 16.89 25.30
CA TYR A 193 14.35 16.43 25.85
C TYR A 193 14.93 17.28 27.00
N GLU A 194 14.23 18.29 27.51
CA GLU A 194 14.70 19.08 28.66
C GLU A 194 14.60 18.35 30.03
N GLY A 195 14.10 17.11 30.09
CA GLY A 195 13.79 16.43 31.37
C GLY A 195 14.56 15.16 31.74
N SER A 196 15.55 14.69 30.96
CA SER A 196 16.18 13.38 31.23
C SER A 196 17.70 13.46 31.31
N SER A 197 18.20 13.83 32.49
CA SER A 197 19.62 13.89 32.82
C SER A 197 19.94 13.13 34.12
N THR A 198 19.70 11.81 34.17
CA THR A 198 20.37 10.91 35.14
C THR A 198 20.45 9.50 34.56
N LEU A 199 21.66 9.02 34.32
CA LEU A 199 22.01 7.72 33.73
C LEU A 199 22.34 6.70 34.84
N GLU A 200 21.83 5.47 34.71
CA GLU A 200 22.41 4.26 35.30
C GLU A 200 22.82 3.33 34.15
N GLU A 201 24.10 2.97 34.09
CA GLU A 201 24.70 2.16 33.03
C GLU A 201 24.42 0.67 33.23
N HIS A 202 23.81 0.01 32.25
CA HIS A 202 23.75 -1.46 32.20
C HIS A 202 24.70 -2.01 31.13
N PRO A 203 25.55 -3.00 31.46
CA PRO A 203 26.57 -3.52 30.56
C PRO A 203 25.92 -4.40 29.48
N GLY A 204 25.79 -3.87 28.27
CA GLY A 204 25.31 -4.63 27.11
C GLY A 204 24.72 -3.77 25.98
N MET A 205 24.37 -2.51 26.27
CA MET A 205 23.88 -1.59 25.25
C MET A 205 24.96 -0.57 24.93
N ARG A 206 25.54 -0.63 23.72
CA ARG A 206 26.37 0.47 23.20
C ARG A 206 25.48 1.68 22.92
N ILE A 207 25.13 2.42 23.98
CA ILE A 207 24.62 3.78 23.84
C ILE A 207 25.80 4.60 23.32
N ARG A 208 25.80 4.88 22.01
CA ARG A 208 26.67 5.93 21.48
C ARG A 208 26.28 7.21 22.20
N ARG A 209 27.21 7.78 22.99
CA ARG A 209 27.06 9.12 23.56
C ARG A 209 26.41 10.01 22.50
N VAL A 210 25.25 10.57 22.80
CA VAL A 210 24.60 11.55 21.92
C VAL A 210 25.36 12.85 22.08
N SER A 211 26.62 12.87 21.63
CA SER A 211 27.37 14.09 21.40
C SER A 211 26.68 14.79 20.23
N SER A 212 25.72 15.66 20.56
CA SER A 212 24.89 16.52 19.73
C SER A 212 24.60 15.98 18.32
N LEU A 213 23.34 15.67 18.02
CA LEU A 213 22.89 15.38 16.64
C LEU A 213 23.34 16.46 15.63
N LYS A 214 23.59 17.69 16.10
CA LYS A 214 24.26 18.79 15.36
C LYS A 214 25.61 18.40 14.74
N ALA A 215 26.41 17.55 15.40
CA ALA A 215 27.72 17.12 14.91
C ALA A 215 27.62 16.14 13.73
N GLN A 216 26.54 15.37 13.60
CA GLN A 216 26.32 14.46 12.47
C GLN A 216 26.01 15.20 11.16
N PHE A 217 25.63 16.47 11.22
CA PHE A 217 25.40 17.32 10.06
C PHE A 217 26.63 18.15 9.63
N LYS A 218 27.77 18.04 10.35
CA LYS A 218 29.03 18.66 9.88
C LYS A 218 29.63 17.81 8.75
N LYS A 219 29.51 18.34 7.52
CA LYS A 219 30.23 17.88 6.32
C LYS A 219 31.73 17.75 6.65
N GLY A 220 32.27 16.53 6.62
CA GLY A 220 33.74 16.38 6.64
C GLY A 220 34.36 15.08 7.14
N VAL A 221 33.64 14.15 7.75
CA VAL A 221 34.27 12.87 8.15
C VAL A 221 34.09 11.86 7.02
N ARG A 222 35.15 11.65 6.23
CA ARG A 222 35.27 10.50 5.32
C ARG A 222 35.36 9.23 6.17
N ASP A 223 34.22 8.60 6.44
CA ASP A 223 34.22 7.25 7.00
C ASP A 223 34.34 6.25 5.84
N SER A 224 35.55 5.71 5.70
CA SER A 224 35.92 4.68 4.74
C SER A 224 35.37 3.33 5.23
N GLY A 225 34.07 3.10 5.05
CA GLY A 225 33.45 1.85 5.48
C GLY A 225 32.08 1.66 4.85
N ARG A 226 32.03 0.94 3.71
CA ARG A 226 30.77 0.49 3.13
C ARG A 226 30.07 -0.45 4.10
N ASN A 227 29.00 0.02 4.73
CA ASN A 227 27.85 -0.83 5.01
C ASN A 227 26.58 -0.10 4.59
N ARG A 228 26.09 -0.43 3.39
CA ARG A 228 24.75 -0.05 2.93
C ARG A 228 23.76 -0.67 3.92
N ILE A 229 23.20 0.15 4.80
CA ILE A 229 22.02 -0.24 5.58
C ILE A 229 20.93 -0.57 4.56
N ARG A 230 20.70 -1.86 4.33
CA ARG A 230 19.53 -2.31 3.56
C ARG A 230 18.31 -1.91 4.39
N LYS A 231 17.39 -1.16 3.79
CA LYS A 231 16.07 -0.88 4.39
C LYS A 231 15.41 -2.25 4.61
N ARG A 232 15.39 -2.73 5.85
CA ARG A 232 14.85 -4.05 6.20
C ARG A 232 13.33 -3.92 6.20
N ILE A 233 12.69 -4.45 5.17
CA ILE A 233 11.24 -4.62 5.12
C ILE A 233 10.89 -5.69 6.17
N PRO A 234 9.96 -5.44 7.11
CA PRO A 234 9.52 -6.45 8.06
C PRO A 234 9.05 -7.74 7.38
N GLU A 235 9.49 -8.88 7.89
CA GLU A 235 9.27 -10.22 7.31
C GLU A 235 7.78 -10.52 7.08
N ARG A 236 6.90 -10.01 7.95
CA ARG A 236 5.43 -10.13 7.84
C ARG A 236 4.83 -9.46 6.61
N LEU A 237 5.50 -8.46 6.02
CA LEU A 237 5.07 -7.84 4.75
C LEU A 237 5.52 -8.64 3.52
N MET A 238 6.28 -9.72 3.72
CA MET A 238 6.75 -10.64 2.67
C MET A 238 6.05 -12.01 2.75
N GLU A 239 5.21 -12.24 3.75
CA GLU A 239 4.37 -13.44 3.91
C GLU A 239 3.14 -13.37 3.00
N VAL A 240 3.35 -13.64 1.72
CA VAL A 240 2.28 -13.74 0.71
C VAL A 240 2.43 -15.11 0.04
N CYS A 241 1.36 -15.89 -0.05
CA CYS A 241 1.42 -17.21 -0.68
C CYS A 241 1.68 -17.05 -2.19
N ALA A 242 2.69 -17.74 -2.70
CA ALA A 242 3.03 -17.72 -4.13
C ALA A 242 1.93 -18.29 -5.05
N SER A 243 0.96 -19.02 -4.47
CA SER A 243 -0.21 -19.62 -5.12
C SER A 243 -1.53 -18.90 -4.86
N ASP A 244 -1.48 -17.68 -4.31
CA ASP A 244 -2.69 -16.94 -3.94
C ASP A 244 -3.62 -16.72 -5.15
N THR A 245 -4.87 -17.17 -5.03
CA THR A 245 -5.91 -17.09 -6.07
C THR A 245 -6.34 -15.66 -6.39
N SER A 246 -5.97 -14.68 -5.56
CA SER A 246 -6.16 -13.25 -5.80
C SER A 246 -5.02 -12.58 -6.59
N SER A 247 -4.01 -13.34 -7.01
CA SER A 247 -2.89 -12.82 -7.80
C SER A 247 -3.33 -12.44 -9.21
N GLN A 248 -2.83 -11.30 -9.72
CA GLN A 248 -3.17 -10.82 -11.06
C GLN A 248 -2.44 -11.62 -12.15
N MET A 249 -1.21 -12.02 -11.86
CA MET A 249 -0.39 -12.87 -12.73
C MET A 249 0.70 -13.55 -11.92
N CYS A 250 1.10 -14.75 -12.34
CA CYS A 250 2.21 -15.47 -11.77
C CYS A 250 2.89 -16.36 -12.81
N GLY A 251 4.18 -16.62 -12.63
CA GLY A 251 4.94 -17.44 -13.57
C GLY A 251 6.43 -17.50 -13.28
N TYR A 252 7.10 -18.44 -13.95
CA TYR A 252 8.57 -18.50 -13.93
C TYR A 252 9.15 -17.49 -14.91
N LEU A 253 10.02 -16.62 -14.41
CA LEU A 253 10.83 -15.72 -15.25
C LEU A 253 12.29 -15.82 -14.83
N ARG A 254 13.18 -15.32 -15.68
CA ARG A 254 14.59 -15.11 -15.34
C ARG A 254 14.83 -13.61 -15.18
N MET A 255 15.32 -13.19 -14.02
CA MET A 255 15.70 -11.81 -13.76
C MET A 255 17.22 -11.66 -13.80
N MET A 256 17.71 -10.63 -14.47
CA MET A 256 19.14 -10.34 -14.48
C MET A 256 19.58 -9.72 -13.15
N VAL A 257 20.50 -10.40 -12.46
CA VAL A 257 21.08 -9.93 -11.20
C VAL A 257 22.60 -9.97 -11.33
N ARG A 258 23.25 -8.80 -11.22
CA ARG A 258 24.72 -8.69 -11.31
C ARG A 258 25.30 -9.38 -12.55
N ARG A 259 24.63 -9.21 -13.70
CA ARG A 259 25.01 -9.81 -15.01
C ARG A 259 24.85 -11.33 -15.11
N SER A 260 24.11 -11.95 -14.20
CA SER A 260 23.74 -13.37 -14.28
C SER A 260 22.22 -13.51 -14.29
N TRP A 261 21.71 -14.40 -15.12
CA TRP A 261 20.29 -14.74 -15.18
C TRP A 261 19.91 -15.63 -14.01
N ARG A 262 18.95 -15.18 -13.19
CA ARG A 262 18.41 -15.96 -12.08
C ARG A 262 16.96 -16.30 -12.36
N ARG A 263 16.64 -17.59 -12.44
CA ARG A 263 15.26 -18.07 -12.50
C ARG A 263 14.59 -17.87 -11.14
N GLY A 264 13.36 -17.38 -11.16
CA GLY A 264 12.52 -17.23 -9.97
C GLY A 264 11.06 -17.41 -10.34
N TRP A 265 10.23 -17.68 -9.33
CA TRP A 265 8.78 -17.61 -9.47
C TRP A 265 8.33 -16.20 -9.09
N PHE A 266 7.66 -15.52 -10.01
CA PHE A 266 7.23 -14.15 -9.80
C PHE A 266 5.71 -14.09 -9.68
N VAL A 267 5.24 -13.27 -8.74
CA VAL A 267 3.81 -13.03 -8.50
C VAL A 267 3.57 -11.53 -8.47
N LEU A 268 2.66 -11.05 -9.32
CA LEU A 268 2.18 -9.68 -9.25
C LEU A 268 0.84 -9.67 -8.50
N LYS A 269 0.84 -9.04 -7.33
CA LYS A 269 -0.35 -8.88 -6.50
C LYS A 269 -0.36 -7.50 -5.88
N ASP A 270 -1.51 -6.84 -5.89
CA ASP A 270 -1.69 -5.52 -5.27
C ASP A 270 -0.63 -4.48 -5.73
N ARG A 271 -0.22 -4.54 -7.00
CA ARG A 271 0.80 -3.64 -7.60
C ARG A 271 2.20 -3.78 -6.99
N VAL A 272 2.48 -4.94 -6.39
CA VAL A 272 3.79 -5.34 -5.89
C VAL A 272 4.19 -6.63 -6.59
N LEU A 273 5.41 -6.64 -7.12
CA LEU A 273 6.03 -7.83 -7.70
C LEU A 273 6.84 -8.55 -6.62
N TYR A 274 6.50 -9.80 -6.37
CA TYR A 274 7.16 -10.67 -5.40
C TYR A 274 8.00 -11.72 -6.12
N GLU A 275 9.26 -11.92 -5.69
CA GLU A 275 10.15 -13.00 -6.16
C GLU A 275 10.15 -14.15 -5.15
N TYR A 276 9.96 -15.39 -5.60
CA TYR A 276 10.05 -16.62 -4.80
C TYR A 276 11.05 -17.60 -5.42
N ARG A 277 11.48 -18.62 -4.66
CA ARG A 277 12.25 -19.74 -5.23
C ARG A 277 11.33 -20.70 -5.96
N ALA A 278 10.15 -20.95 -5.40
CA ALA A 278 9.19 -21.92 -5.91
C ALA A 278 7.72 -21.44 -5.74
N PRO A 279 6.77 -21.98 -6.53
CA PRO A 279 5.34 -21.65 -6.45
C PRO A 279 4.67 -22.04 -5.14
N GLN A 280 5.29 -22.90 -4.33
CA GLN A 280 4.77 -23.36 -3.03
C GLN A 280 5.27 -22.50 -1.86
N ASP A 281 6.18 -21.55 -2.11
CA ASP A 281 6.75 -20.71 -1.05
C ASP A 281 5.68 -19.75 -0.49
N VAL A 282 5.74 -19.51 0.82
CA VAL A 282 4.84 -18.59 1.54
C VAL A 282 5.50 -17.25 1.89
N CYS A 283 6.82 -17.17 1.72
CA CYS A 283 7.59 -15.95 1.97
C CYS A 283 8.36 -15.57 0.71
N ALA A 284 8.15 -14.35 0.24
CA ALA A 284 8.92 -13.81 -0.88
C ALA A 284 10.40 -13.62 -0.48
N LEU A 285 11.30 -13.71 -1.45
CA LEU A 285 12.70 -13.29 -1.31
C LEU A 285 12.84 -11.77 -1.44
N GLN A 286 12.03 -11.18 -2.31
CA GLN A 286 12.02 -9.75 -2.61
C GLN A 286 10.59 -9.28 -2.85
N SER A 287 10.31 -8.04 -2.47
CA SER A 287 9.11 -7.32 -2.85
C SER A 287 9.50 -6.01 -3.52
N ILE A 288 8.94 -5.78 -4.70
CA ILE A 288 9.25 -4.64 -5.55
C ILE A 288 7.91 -3.94 -5.83
N PRO A 289 7.64 -2.78 -5.21
CA PRO A 289 6.50 -1.97 -5.58
C PRO A 289 6.67 -1.52 -7.03
N VAL A 290 5.80 -1.97 -7.93
CA VAL A 290 5.92 -1.68 -9.37
C VAL A 290 5.12 -0.44 -9.78
N LEU A 291 4.55 0.28 -8.81
CA LEU A 291 3.91 1.57 -9.06
C LEU A 291 4.95 2.59 -9.57
N GLY A 292 4.76 3.09 -10.78
CA GLY A 292 5.67 4.03 -11.44
C GLY A 292 6.76 3.38 -12.31
N TYR A 293 6.84 2.04 -12.33
CA TYR A 293 7.65 1.33 -13.31
C TYR A 293 6.96 1.30 -14.67
N LYS A 294 7.75 1.40 -15.74
CA LYS A 294 7.32 1.23 -17.13
C LYS A 294 7.85 -0.09 -17.68
N VAL A 295 7.03 -0.79 -18.47
CA VAL A 295 7.45 -1.99 -19.19
C VAL A 295 7.93 -1.57 -20.57
N GLU A 296 9.15 -1.94 -20.93
CA GLU A 296 9.75 -1.65 -22.24
C GLU A 296 10.26 -2.95 -22.87
N ALA A 297 9.98 -3.13 -24.16
CA ALA A 297 10.58 -4.20 -24.94
C ALA A 297 12.08 -3.91 -25.15
N MET A 298 12.89 -4.97 -25.17
CA MET A 298 14.32 -4.83 -25.44
C MET A 298 14.58 -4.72 -26.96
N GLU A 299 14.79 -3.50 -27.47
CA GLU A 299 15.02 -3.27 -28.91
C GLU A 299 16.47 -3.50 -29.38
N ARG A 300 17.47 -3.51 -28.48
CA ARG A 300 18.89 -3.67 -28.88
C ARG A 300 19.70 -4.52 -27.90
N VAL A 301 20.03 -5.73 -28.34
CA VAL A 301 21.00 -6.65 -27.70
C VAL A 301 22.42 -6.16 -27.98
N LYS A 302 22.91 -5.22 -27.17
CA LYS A 302 24.36 -4.98 -27.07
C LYS A 302 24.92 -5.15 -25.67
N GLU A 303 24.09 -5.31 -24.65
CA GLU A 303 24.54 -5.45 -23.26
C GLU A 303 23.97 -6.66 -22.49
N VAL A 304 23.12 -7.46 -23.13
CA VAL A 304 22.59 -8.69 -22.57
C VAL A 304 23.37 -9.85 -23.15
N ALA A 305 23.87 -10.74 -22.29
CA ALA A 305 24.69 -11.89 -22.63
C ALA A 305 24.25 -12.59 -23.93
N GLU A 306 25.23 -12.96 -24.76
CA GLU A 306 25.04 -13.66 -26.05
C GLU A 306 23.98 -14.77 -25.94
N GLY A 307 23.00 -14.76 -26.85
CA GLY A 307 22.07 -15.89 -27.03
C GLY A 307 20.67 -15.77 -26.43
N VAL A 308 20.22 -14.57 -26.02
CA VAL A 308 18.84 -14.35 -25.56
C VAL A 308 18.00 -13.73 -26.68
N ASP A 309 16.88 -14.37 -27.02
CA ASP A 309 15.94 -13.85 -28.01
C ASP A 309 15.26 -12.57 -27.49
N THR A 310 15.35 -11.50 -28.27
CA THR A 310 14.76 -10.18 -27.96
C THR A 310 13.26 -10.23 -27.76
N CYS A 311 12.56 -11.15 -28.42
CA CYS A 311 11.10 -11.25 -28.27
C CYS A 311 10.68 -11.84 -26.91
N LEU A 312 11.62 -12.42 -26.17
CA LEU A 312 11.40 -13.03 -24.85
C LEU A 312 11.86 -12.15 -23.69
N ALA A 313 12.50 -11.02 -23.98
CA ALA A 313 13.12 -10.15 -22.98
C ALA A 313 12.43 -8.79 -22.90
N PHE A 314 12.19 -8.34 -21.67
CA PHE A 314 11.62 -7.03 -21.38
C PHE A 314 12.29 -6.42 -20.14
N GLN A 315 12.16 -5.11 -19.97
CA GLN A 315 12.69 -4.42 -18.80
C GLN A 315 11.63 -3.58 -18.10
N LEU A 316 11.74 -3.49 -16.78
CA LEU A 316 10.99 -2.55 -15.97
C LEU A 316 11.89 -1.35 -15.65
N THR A 317 11.55 -0.17 -16.15
CA THR A 317 12.30 1.07 -15.93
C THR A 317 11.57 2.00 -14.97
N HIS A 318 12.32 2.65 -14.07
CA HIS A 318 11.79 3.69 -13.19
C HIS A 318 12.81 4.84 -13.13
N PRO A 319 12.40 6.13 -13.19
CA PRO A 319 13.30 7.28 -13.39
C PRO A 319 14.50 7.39 -12.44
N ASN A 320 14.41 6.77 -11.26
CA ASN A 320 15.43 6.83 -10.21
C ASN A 320 15.92 5.45 -9.73
N GLN A 321 15.67 4.37 -10.48
CA GLN A 321 16.09 3.02 -10.12
C GLN A 321 16.77 2.32 -11.30
N GLN A 322 17.64 1.34 -11.00
CA GLN A 322 18.23 0.53 -12.07
C GLN A 322 17.13 -0.29 -12.75
N PRO A 323 17.16 -0.41 -14.09
CA PRO A 323 16.22 -1.26 -14.81
C PRO A 323 16.28 -2.69 -14.29
N LEU A 324 15.11 -3.29 -14.10
CA LEU A 324 14.98 -4.70 -13.81
C LEU A 324 14.76 -5.42 -15.12
N VAL A 325 15.69 -6.27 -15.52
CA VAL A 325 15.64 -6.99 -16.80
C VAL A 325 15.11 -8.38 -16.59
N PHE A 326 14.10 -8.76 -17.37
CA PHE A 326 13.44 -10.05 -17.32
C PHE A 326 13.53 -10.76 -18.67
N HIS A 327 13.48 -12.08 -18.59
CA HIS A 327 13.41 -12.99 -19.72
C HIS A 327 12.41 -14.10 -19.41
N ALA A 328 11.46 -14.31 -20.32
CA ALA A 328 10.50 -15.39 -20.26
C ALA A 328 11.00 -16.63 -21.02
N ASP A 329 10.61 -17.82 -20.59
CA ASP A 329 11.02 -19.05 -21.29
C ASP A 329 10.22 -19.28 -22.59
N THR A 330 9.08 -18.60 -22.81
CA THR A 330 8.25 -18.71 -24.02
C THR A 330 7.65 -17.36 -24.45
N PRO A 331 7.32 -17.16 -25.75
CA PRO A 331 6.74 -15.90 -26.23
C PRO A 331 5.40 -15.57 -25.59
N ASN A 332 4.53 -16.58 -25.43
CA ASN A 332 3.23 -16.42 -24.77
C ASN A 332 3.35 -15.99 -23.31
N LEU A 333 4.47 -16.31 -22.65
CA LEU A 333 4.74 -15.86 -21.28
C LEU A 333 5.38 -14.47 -21.26
N ALA A 334 6.08 -14.07 -22.31
CA ALA A 334 6.62 -12.72 -22.47
C ALA A 334 5.51 -11.67 -22.74
N GLU A 335 4.45 -12.08 -23.46
CA GLU A 335 3.31 -11.21 -23.80
C GLU A 335 2.34 -10.99 -22.63
N LYS A 336 2.26 -11.95 -21.70
CA LYS A 336 1.36 -11.91 -20.53
C LYS A 336 1.80 -10.91 -19.46
#